data_AF-A0A923E8Y0-F1
#
_entry.id   AF-A0A923E8Y0-F1
#
_cell.length_a   1.000
_cell.length_b   1.000
_cell.length_c   1.000
_cell.angle_alpha   90.00
_cell.angle_beta   90.00
_cell.angle_gamma   90.00
#
_symmetry.space_group_name_H-M   'P 1'
#
loop_
_entity.id
_entity.type
_entity.pdbx_description
1 polymer ?
#
loop_
_entity_poly.entity_id
_entity_poly.type
_entity_poly.pdbx_seq_one_letter_code
_entity_poly.pdbx_strand_id
1 'polypeptide(L)'
;MKKLLLTGLITLSLAGLVVGCGNKEVTKKNMPSKTEPVSSSTSSNELKNNEIKESEDKAKSATKTKDETKPKEEIEVIKNEVKKINNKPQNEVKGNKTDYKSKKFGFSLTFPESWKGKYRVEEKDNSLSVYFQPKEKVGDGLGLFFTIIKKTKDLNEEFYDSIYGCEKYYKINGETYFLGGPTDVNFPETHAEFKTFLTMKKEIPQVMKTFK
;
A
#
# COMPACT_ATOMS: atom_id res chain seq x y z
N MET A 1 -63.80 15.16 -15.52
CA MET A 1 -63.83 14.17 -16.61
C MET A 1 -62.60 13.27 -16.49
N LYS A 2 -62.85 11.95 -16.38
CA LYS A 2 -62.01 10.76 -16.60
C LYS A 2 -60.56 10.71 -16.07
N LYS A 3 -60.39 9.93 -15.00
CA LYS A 3 -59.15 9.19 -14.65
C LYS A 3 -58.96 8.05 -15.66
N LEU A 4 -57.71 7.75 -16.06
CA LEU A 4 -57.37 6.49 -16.72
C LEU A 4 -56.13 5.89 -16.05
N LEU A 5 -56.34 4.81 -15.31
CA LEU A 5 -55.31 3.88 -14.83
C LEU A 5 -55.04 2.90 -15.96
N LEU A 6 -53.76 2.67 -16.29
CA LEU A 6 -53.35 1.59 -17.20
C LEU A 6 -52.52 0.57 -16.40
N THR A 7 -53.22 -0.40 -15.83
CA THR A 7 -52.66 -1.64 -15.31
C THR A 7 -52.44 -2.61 -16.47
N GLY A 8 -51.18 -2.88 -16.79
CA GLY A 8 -50.79 -3.95 -17.72
C GLY A 8 -50.25 -5.15 -16.92
N LEU A 9 -51.08 -6.18 -16.80
CA LEU A 9 -50.77 -7.52 -16.32
C LEU A 9 -50.67 -8.45 -17.56
N ILE A 10 -50.19 -9.70 -17.38
CA ILE A 10 -50.22 -10.86 -18.33
C ILE A 10 -48.87 -11.02 -19.12
N THR A 11 -48.13 -12.15 -19.16
CA THR A 11 -48.39 -13.57 -18.85
C THR A 11 -47.12 -14.39 -18.61
N LEU A 12 -47.32 -15.52 -17.90
CA LEU A 12 -46.53 -16.74 -17.80
C LEU A 12 -46.04 -17.33 -19.13
N SER A 13 -44.84 -17.91 -19.12
CA SER A 13 -44.40 -19.05 -19.93
C SER A 13 -43.03 -19.50 -19.38
N LEU A 14 -42.63 -20.76 -19.26
CA LEU A 14 -43.23 -22.09 -19.26
C LEU A 14 -42.10 -22.99 -18.71
N ALA A 15 -42.44 -23.99 -17.91
CA ALA A 15 -41.50 -24.95 -17.37
C ALA A 15 -40.84 -25.79 -18.48
N GLY A 16 -39.54 -26.07 -18.34
CA GLY A 16 -38.79 -27.08 -19.09
C GLY A 16 -38.07 -28.01 -18.10
N LEU A 17 -38.40 -29.30 -18.19
CA LEU A 17 -37.95 -30.41 -17.34
C LEU A 17 -36.49 -30.84 -17.62
N VAL A 18 -35.78 -31.15 -16.52
CA VAL A 18 -34.99 -32.36 -16.21
C VAL A 18 -34.44 -33.19 -17.38
N VAL A 19 -33.12 -33.47 -17.39
CA VAL A 19 -32.49 -34.82 -17.28
C VAL A 19 -30.96 -34.62 -17.15
N GLY A 20 -30.34 -35.28 -16.17
CA GLY A 20 -28.88 -35.35 -16.07
C GLY A 20 -28.35 -36.17 -14.89
N CYS A 21 -28.75 -37.44 -14.78
CA CYS A 21 -28.14 -38.40 -13.87
C CYS A 21 -26.73 -38.78 -14.37
N GLY A 22 -25.76 -38.86 -13.45
CA GLY A 22 -24.41 -39.32 -13.76
C GLY A 22 -23.56 -39.63 -12.54
N ASN A 23 -24.08 -40.39 -11.56
CA ASN A 23 -23.23 -41.08 -10.59
C ASN A 23 -22.65 -42.35 -11.23
N LYS A 24 -21.32 -42.49 -11.19
CA LYS A 24 -20.64 -43.79 -11.24
C LYS A 24 -19.63 -43.84 -10.11
N GLU A 25 -20.03 -44.43 -8.99
CA GLU A 25 -19.13 -45.19 -8.13
C GLU A 25 -18.92 -46.56 -8.75
N VAL A 26 -17.66 -46.98 -8.91
CA VAL A 26 -17.27 -48.39 -9.07
C VAL A 26 -15.91 -48.60 -8.37
N THR A 27 -16.01 -49.18 -7.17
CA THR A 27 -15.30 -50.37 -6.68
C THR A 27 -13.81 -50.32 -6.31
N LYS A 28 -13.60 -50.42 -4.99
CA LYS A 28 -12.40 -50.89 -4.28
C LYS A 28 -11.95 -52.28 -4.77
N LYS A 29 -10.62 -52.49 -4.89
CA LYS A 29 -10.02 -53.83 -4.82
C LYS A 29 -8.87 -53.83 -3.79
N ASN A 30 -8.88 -54.89 -2.99
CA ASN A 30 -8.13 -55.10 -1.76
C ASN A 30 -6.62 -55.35 -1.93
N MET A 31 -5.87 -54.90 -0.91
CA MET A 31 -4.77 -55.50 -0.09
C MET A 31 -4.08 -56.80 -0.55
N PRO A 32 -2.79 -57.03 -0.17
CA PRO A 32 -2.37 -57.32 1.22
C PRO A 32 -1.18 -56.45 1.71
N SER A 33 -1.19 -55.88 2.91
CA SER A 33 -0.93 -56.48 4.24
C SER A 33 0.44 -57.13 4.42
N LYS A 34 1.34 -56.41 5.10
CA LYS A 34 2.23 -57.03 6.09
C LYS A 34 2.52 -56.03 7.23
N THR A 35 1.89 -56.34 8.36
CA THR A 35 2.22 -56.04 9.77
C THR A 35 3.71 -56.32 10.07
N GLU A 36 4.40 -55.72 11.05
CA GLU A 36 4.06 -55.28 12.42
C GLU A 36 5.16 -54.31 12.97
N PRO A 37 4.94 -53.69 14.16
CA PRO A 37 5.61 -52.50 14.67
C PRO A 37 6.64 -52.79 15.77
N VAL A 38 7.60 -51.87 16.02
CA VAL A 38 8.37 -51.84 17.28
C VAL A 38 8.77 -50.41 17.66
N SER A 39 8.36 -50.06 18.88
CA SER A 39 9.01 -49.25 19.93
C SER A 39 9.17 -47.74 19.83
N SER A 40 8.48 -47.11 20.77
CA SER A 40 8.80 -45.90 21.53
C SER A 40 10.28 -45.69 21.87
N SER A 41 10.71 -44.43 21.88
CA SER A 41 11.37 -43.83 23.06
C SER A 41 11.38 -42.30 22.97
N THR A 42 10.88 -41.69 24.03
CA THR A 42 11.12 -40.31 24.46
C THR A 42 12.60 -40.13 24.78
N SER A 43 13.22 -39.04 24.34
CA SER A 43 14.39 -38.51 25.04
C SER A 43 14.56 -37.01 24.80
N SER A 44 14.32 -36.27 25.89
CA SER A 44 14.73 -34.89 26.09
C SER A 44 16.25 -34.79 26.03
N ASN A 45 16.78 -33.72 25.42
CA ASN A 45 18.11 -33.23 25.77
C ASN A 45 18.08 -31.69 25.83
N GLU A 46 17.91 -31.24 27.06
CA GLU A 46 18.43 -30.00 27.62
C GLU A 46 19.95 -30.16 27.80
N LEU A 47 20.76 -29.15 27.45
CA LEU A 47 22.11 -28.84 28.00
C LEU A 47 22.53 -27.49 27.37
N LYS A 48 22.39 -26.40 28.12
CA LYS A 48 23.38 -25.77 29.03
C LYS A 48 24.26 -24.71 28.36
N ASN A 49 24.07 -23.49 28.89
CA ASN A 49 25.02 -22.40 29.10
C ASN A 49 26.49 -22.71 28.86
N ASN A 50 27.20 -21.73 28.29
CA ASN A 50 28.43 -21.24 28.92
C ASN A 50 28.55 -19.72 28.76
N GLU A 51 28.55 -19.08 29.93
CA GLU A 51 29.00 -17.74 30.25
C GLU A 51 30.55 -17.77 30.29
N ILE A 52 31.21 -16.79 29.66
CA ILE A 52 32.62 -16.50 29.95
C ILE A 52 32.74 -15.00 30.24
N LYS A 53 33.16 -14.71 31.47
CA LYS A 53 33.53 -13.40 32.00
C LYS A 53 34.99 -13.07 31.62
N GLU A 54 35.17 -11.82 31.23
CA GLU A 54 36.09 -10.82 31.79
C GLU A 54 37.55 -11.21 32.10
N SER A 55 38.48 -10.45 31.50
CA SER A 55 39.69 -9.99 32.20
C SER A 55 40.24 -8.72 31.55
N GLU A 56 40.29 -7.66 32.34
CA GLU A 56 41.08 -6.44 32.13
C GLU A 56 42.59 -6.75 32.11
N ASP A 57 43.39 -6.00 31.34
CA ASP A 57 44.45 -5.14 31.90
C ASP A 57 45.16 -4.27 30.84
N LYS A 58 44.84 -2.97 30.89
CA LYS A 58 45.77 -1.86 31.18
C LYS A 58 47.20 -1.90 30.61
N ALA A 59 47.48 -1.01 29.65
CA ALA A 59 48.73 -0.25 29.64
C ALA A 59 48.52 1.15 29.08
N LYS A 60 49.08 2.11 29.81
CA LYS A 60 48.88 3.54 29.81
C LYS A 60 50.11 4.17 29.14
N SER A 61 49.93 5.13 28.23
CA SER A 61 50.94 6.18 28.06
C SER A 61 50.26 7.49 27.73
N ALA A 62 50.59 8.47 28.56
CA ALA A 62 50.05 9.80 28.58
C ALA A 62 50.94 10.73 27.76
N THR A 63 50.36 11.74 27.11
CA THR A 63 50.97 13.07 27.14
C THR A 63 49.86 14.12 27.24
N LYS A 64 49.93 14.88 28.33
CA LYS A 64 49.14 16.08 28.61
C LYS A 64 49.51 17.19 27.64
N THR A 65 48.53 17.99 27.21
CA THR A 65 48.62 19.45 27.33
C THR A 65 47.23 19.98 27.67
N LYS A 66 47.20 21.01 28.51
CA LYS A 66 46.12 21.51 29.35
C LYS A 66 45.79 22.94 28.90
N ASP A 67 44.50 23.31 29.00
CA ASP A 67 43.96 24.68 29.10
C ASP A 67 44.18 25.61 27.88
N GLU A 68 43.29 26.50 27.46
CA GLU A 68 42.01 26.99 27.97
C GLU A 68 41.37 27.87 26.87
N THR A 69 40.03 27.90 26.84
CA THR A 69 39.21 29.13 26.65
C THR A 69 39.11 29.82 25.27
N LYS A 70 37.95 29.52 24.62
CA LYS A 70 37.01 30.41 23.87
C LYS A 70 37.46 31.09 22.56
N PRO A 71 36.59 31.02 21.52
CA PRO A 71 35.99 32.27 21.04
C PRO A 71 34.45 32.19 20.97
N LYS A 72 33.80 33.09 21.70
CA LYS A 72 32.44 33.56 21.47
C LYS A 72 32.61 34.65 20.41
N GLU A 73 32.37 34.34 19.14
CA GLU A 73 32.05 35.32 18.08
C GLU A 73 31.87 34.60 16.72
N GLU A 74 30.86 33.72 16.62
CA GLU A 74 30.35 33.29 15.30
C GLU A 74 28.93 32.70 15.38
N ILE A 75 28.02 33.31 16.17
CA ILE A 75 26.59 32.92 16.22
C ILE A 75 25.65 34.13 16.04
N GLU A 76 26.14 35.27 15.54
CA GLU A 76 25.30 36.46 15.27
C GLU A 76 25.15 36.86 13.80
N VAL A 77 25.41 35.94 12.85
CA VAL A 77 25.17 36.22 11.41
C VAL A 77 24.00 35.43 10.80
N ILE A 78 23.46 34.39 11.48
CA ILE A 78 22.36 33.56 10.91
C ILE A 78 21.00 33.81 11.60
N LYS A 79 20.85 34.88 12.40
CA LYS A 79 19.57 35.24 13.03
C LYS A 79 18.84 36.44 12.42
N ASN A 80 19.42 37.10 11.41
CA ASN A 80 18.79 38.27 10.78
C ASN A 80 18.26 38.06 9.35
N GLU A 81 18.32 36.85 8.79
CA GLU A 81 17.60 36.52 7.53
C GLU A 81 16.23 35.85 7.75
N VAL A 82 15.82 35.61 9.00
CA VAL A 82 14.51 35.00 9.34
C VAL A 82 13.37 36.03 9.46
N LYS A 83 13.60 37.30 9.08
CA LYS A 83 12.55 38.34 9.07
C LYS A 83 12.42 39.04 7.72
N LYS A 84 12.22 38.28 6.65
CA LYS A 84 11.65 38.79 5.39
C LYS A 84 11.09 37.70 4.47
N ILE A 85 10.25 36.83 5.01
CA ILE A 85 9.31 36.06 4.17
C ILE A 85 7.91 36.55 4.56
N ASN A 86 7.60 37.75 4.06
CA ASN A 86 6.27 38.34 4.13
C ASN A 86 5.29 37.42 3.39
N ASN A 87 4.17 37.17 4.05
CA ASN A 87 2.93 36.61 3.52
C ASN A 87 2.67 37.09 2.08
N LYS A 88 2.74 36.16 1.13
CA LYS A 88 2.15 36.31 -0.21
C LYS A 88 1.33 35.06 -0.49
N PRO A 89 0.05 35.18 -0.89
CA PRO A 89 -0.76 34.02 -1.22
C PRO A 89 -0.03 33.25 -2.33
N GLN A 90 0.27 31.99 -2.05
CA GLN A 90 0.84 31.07 -3.02
C GLN A 90 -0.22 30.86 -4.10
N ASN A 91 -0.14 31.69 -5.14
CA ASN A 91 -0.88 31.54 -6.38
C ASN A 91 -0.77 30.08 -6.82
N GLU A 92 -1.93 29.42 -6.89
CA GLU A 92 -2.09 28.14 -7.54
C GLU A 92 -1.46 28.24 -8.93
N VAL A 93 -0.32 27.58 -9.12
CA VAL A 93 0.20 27.30 -10.46
C VAL A 93 -0.86 26.41 -11.10
N LYS A 94 -1.71 27.02 -11.92
CA LYS A 94 -2.72 26.36 -12.74
C LYS A 94 -2.01 25.61 -13.88
N GLY A 95 -1.21 24.62 -13.50
CA GLY A 95 -0.74 23.59 -14.40
C GLY A 95 -1.94 22.80 -14.88
N ASN A 96 -2.05 22.59 -16.19
CA ASN A 96 -3.13 21.81 -16.79
C ASN A 96 -3.12 20.41 -16.17
N LYS A 97 -4.07 20.11 -15.28
CA LYS A 97 -4.13 18.82 -14.58
C LYS A 97 -4.57 17.73 -15.55
N THR A 98 -4.11 16.50 -15.36
CA THR A 98 -4.50 15.36 -16.19
C THR A 98 -5.61 14.56 -15.50
N ASP A 99 -6.78 14.51 -16.13
CA ASP A 99 -7.93 13.73 -15.63
C ASP A 99 -7.82 12.26 -16.05
N TYR A 100 -7.84 11.37 -15.06
CA TYR A 100 -8.01 9.94 -15.22
C TYR A 100 -9.47 9.54 -14.97
N LYS A 101 -10.02 8.71 -15.85
CA LYS A 101 -11.38 8.16 -15.70
C LYS A 101 -11.31 6.64 -15.73
N SER A 102 -11.78 6.02 -14.65
CA SER A 102 -11.89 4.56 -14.60
C SER A 102 -13.05 4.10 -15.48
N LYS A 103 -12.76 3.20 -16.41
CA LYS A 103 -13.80 2.59 -17.25
C LYS A 103 -14.58 1.52 -16.48
N LYS A 104 -13.92 0.82 -15.55
CA LYS A 104 -14.53 -0.29 -14.79
C LYS A 104 -15.40 0.21 -13.63
N PHE A 105 -14.97 1.25 -12.93
CA PHE A 105 -15.57 1.65 -11.65
C PHE A 105 -16.41 2.93 -11.74
N GLY A 106 -16.32 3.66 -12.86
CA GLY A 106 -17.13 4.87 -13.08
C GLY A 106 -16.72 6.08 -12.23
N PHE A 107 -15.57 6.02 -11.56
CA PHE A 107 -14.97 7.15 -10.84
C PHE A 107 -13.85 7.81 -11.64
N SER A 108 -13.39 8.95 -11.17
CA SER A 108 -12.27 9.71 -11.74
C SER A 108 -11.31 10.25 -10.69
N LEU A 109 -10.08 10.51 -11.12
CA LEU A 109 -9.02 11.15 -10.36
C LEU A 109 -8.35 12.20 -11.24
N THR A 110 -7.82 13.24 -10.63
CA THR A 110 -7.05 14.26 -11.34
C THR A 110 -5.62 14.25 -10.81
N PHE A 111 -4.66 13.96 -11.69
CA PHE A 111 -3.24 13.93 -11.36
C PHE A 111 -2.58 15.29 -11.62
N PRO A 112 -1.63 15.72 -10.78
CA PRO A 112 -0.80 16.89 -11.04
C PRO A 112 -0.03 16.76 -12.35
N GLU A 113 0.16 17.86 -13.08
CA GLU A 113 0.96 17.85 -14.32
C GLU A 113 2.41 17.41 -14.05
N SER A 114 2.93 17.65 -12.85
CA SER A 114 4.27 17.20 -12.42
C SER A 114 4.44 15.68 -12.45
N TRP A 115 3.34 14.92 -12.42
CA TRP A 115 3.32 13.46 -12.47
C TRP A 115 3.38 12.91 -13.89
N LYS A 116 3.15 13.73 -14.91
CA LYS A 116 3.07 13.28 -16.30
C LYS A 116 4.29 12.44 -16.70
N GLY A 117 4.05 11.22 -17.17
CA GLY A 117 5.08 10.26 -17.54
C GLY A 117 5.84 9.62 -16.38
N LYS A 118 5.46 9.87 -15.12
CA LYS A 118 6.10 9.35 -13.91
C LYS A 118 5.19 8.48 -13.05
N TYR A 119 4.00 8.16 -13.56
CA TYR A 119 3.10 7.21 -12.92
C TYR A 119 2.47 6.29 -13.95
N ARG A 120 2.00 5.15 -13.47
CA ARG A 120 1.09 4.26 -14.20
C ARG A 120 -0.09 3.89 -13.32
N VAL A 121 -1.18 3.51 -13.98
CA VAL A 121 -2.40 3.05 -13.32
C VAL A 121 -2.70 1.64 -13.81
N GLU A 122 -2.98 0.74 -12.88
CA GLU A 122 -3.34 -0.64 -13.15
C GLU A 122 -4.74 -0.92 -12.61
N GLU A 123 -5.67 -1.35 -13.47
CA GLU A 123 -7.04 -1.70 -13.08
C GLU A 123 -7.26 -3.21 -13.12
N LYS A 124 -7.56 -3.80 -11.96
CA LYS A 124 -8.02 -5.18 -11.80
C LYS A 124 -9.54 -5.20 -11.61
N ASP A 125 -10.11 -6.36 -11.30
CA ASP A 125 -11.57 -6.52 -11.25
C ASP A 125 -12.22 -5.80 -10.07
N ASN A 126 -11.51 -5.71 -8.95
CA ASN A 126 -12.00 -5.10 -7.71
C ASN A 126 -11.16 -3.89 -7.25
N SER A 127 -10.13 -3.52 -8.00
CA SER A 127 -9.14 -2.54 -7.53
C SER A 127 -8.50 -1.74 -8.65
N LEU A 128 -8.04 -0.57 -8.29
CA LEU A 128 -7.16 0.29 -9.07
C LEU A 128 -5.92 0.59 -8.25
N SER A 129 -4.73 0.37 -8.81
CA SER A 129 -3.46 0.67 -8.15
C SER A 129 -2.68 1.70 -8.94
N VAL A 130 -2.10 2.67 -8.24
CA VAL A 130 -1.29 3.73 -8.84
C VAL A 130 0.15 3.55 -8.40
N TYR A 131 1.05 3.48 -9.37
CA TYR A 131 2.48 3.26 -9.14
C TYR A 131 3.30 4.40 -9.70
N PHE A 132 4.44 4.66 -9.07
CA PHE A 132 5.54 5.40 -9.65
C PHE A 132 6.11 4.65 -10.85
N GLN A 133 6.38 5.39 -11.92
CA GLN A 133 6.97 4.90 -13.15
C GLN A 133 8.36 5.55 -13.31
N PRO A 134 9.43 4.91 -12.81
CA PRO A 134 10.78 5.38 -13.06
C PRO A 134 11.17 5.19 -14.53
N LYS A 135 12.18 5.93 -14.96
CA LYS A 135 12.79 5.77 -16.30
C LYS A 135 13.56 4.46 -16.41
N GLU A 136 14.29 4.12 -15.36
CA GLU A 136 14.99 2.84 -15.24
C GLU A 136 14.07 1.81 -14.60
N LYS A 137 13.99 0.61 -15.19
CA LYS A 137 13.08 -0.41 -14.70
C LYS A 137 13.52 -0.87 -13.30
N VAL A 138 12.56 -0.86 -12.38
CA VAL A 138 12.68 -1.52 -11.08
C VAL A 138 11.93 -2.85 -11.10
N GLY A 139 12.14 -3.68 -10.06
CA GLY A 139 11.40 -4.94 -9.89
C GLY A 139 9.89 -4.74 -9.98
N ASP A 140 9.19 -5.76 -10.47
CA ASP A 140 7.74 -5.70 -10.66
C ASP A 140 7.02 -5.50 -9.31
N GLY A 141 5.93 -4.74 -9.33
CA GLY A 141 5.17 -4.39 -8.12
C GLY A 141 5.80 -3.31 -7.24
N LEU A 142 7.00 -2.83 -7.55
CA LEU A 142 7.60 -1.69 -6.85
C LEU A 142 7.01 -0.35 -7.30
N GLY A 143 7.17 0.64 -6.43
CA GLY A 143 6.75 2.01 -6.61
C GLY A 143 5.28 2.23 -6.27
N LEU A 144 4.62 1.34 -5.51
CA LEU A 144 3.21 1.52 -5.16
C LEU A 144 3.01 2.82 -4.38
N PHE A 145 2.16 3.72 -4.91
CA PHE A 145 1.71 4.88 -4.15
C PHE A 145 0.50 4.53 -3.30
N PHE A 146 -0.54 4.01 -3.95
CA PHE A 146 -1.79 3.65 -3.29
C PHE A 146 -2.62 2.70 -4.15
N THR A 147 -3.60 2.06 -3.50
CA THR A 147 -4.62 1.25 -4.13
C THR A 147 -6.00 1.68 -3.65
N ILE A 148 -6.96 1.69 -4.57
CA ILE A 148 -8.38 1.92 -4.32
C ILE A 148 -9.07 0.58 -4.58
N ILE A 149 -9.71 0.01 -3.56
CA ILE A 149 -10.31 -1.33 -3.63
C ILE A 149 -11.80 -1.22 -3.31
N LYS A 150 -12.66 -1.84 -4.12
CA LYS A 150 -14.08 -1.96 -3.79
C LYS A 150 -14.20 -2.73 -2.47
N LYS A 151 -14.87 -2.13 -1.48
CA LYS A 151 -15.01 -2.73 -0.14
C LYS A 151 -15.99 -3.91 -0.21
N THR A 152 -15.47 -5.10 0.01
CA THR A 152 -16.25 -6.33 0.19
C THR A 152 -16.05 -6.88 1.60
N LYS A 153 -16.78 -7.93 1.97
CA LYS A 153 -16.58 -8.63 3.26
C LYS A 153 -15.24 -9.37 3.33
N ASP A 154 -14.69 -9.73 2.16
CA ASP A 154 -13.47 -10.54 2.04
C ASP A 154 -12.20 -9.70 1.95
N LEU A 155 -12.32 -8.36 1.94
CA LEU A 155 -11.17 -7.48 1.93
C LEU A 155 -10.46 -7.53 3.29
N ASN A 156 -9.26 -8.12 3.32
CA ASN A 156 -8.37 -7.99 4.46
C ASN A 156 -7.58 -6.67 4.37
N GLU A 157 -7.99 -5.69 5.16
CA GLU A 157 -7.39 -4.35 5.19
C GLU A 157 -6.05 -4.29 5.94
N GLU A 158 -5.69 -5.33 6.71
CA GLU A 158 -4.44 -5.35 7.50
C GLU A 158 -3.18 -5.42 6.63
N PHE A 159 -3.32 -5.78 5.35
CA PHE A 159 -2.22 -5.77 4.38
C PHE A 159 -1.90 -4.38 3.82
N TYR A 160 -2.56 -3.33 4.33
CA TYR A 160 -2.45 -1.98 3.79
C TYR A 160 -2.34 -0.95 4.90
N ASP A 161 -1.45 0.01 4.69
CA ASP A 161 -1.33 1.16 5.57
C ASP A 161 -2.35 2.24 5.22
N SER A 162 -2.76 2.99 6.24
CA SER A 162 -3.52 4.23 6.02
C SER A 162 -2.61 5.30 5.44
N ILE A 163 -3.13 6.07 4.48
CA ILE A 163 -2.36 7.15 3.85
C ILE A 163 -2.63 8.45 4.61
N TYR A 164 -1.58 9.02 5.19
CA TYR A 164 -1.67 10.28 5.92
C TYR A 164 -2.30 11.38 5.07
N GLY A 165 -3.27 12.09 5.63
CA GLY A 165 -3.98 13.18 4.95
C GLY A 165 -5.09 12.72 3.99
N CYS A 166 -5.41 11.42 3.95
CA CYS A 166 -6.50 10.87 3.15
C CYS A 166 -7.55 10.20 4.06
N GLU A 167 -8.80 10.18 3.62
CA GLU A 167 -9.82 9.32 4.23
C GLU A 167 -9.54 7.85 3.90
N LYS A 168 -9.91 6.95 4.81
CA LYS A 168 -9.76 5.50 4.62
C LYS A 168 -10.83 4.94 3.68
N TYR A 169 -12.03 5.52 3.67
CA TYR A 169 -13.16 5.05 2.88
C TYR A 169 -13.82 6.18 2.11
N TYR A 170 -14.21 5.89 0.87
CA TYR A 170 -14.90 6.82 -0.02
C TYR A 170 -16.18 6.19 -0.53
N LYS A 171 -17.27 6.96 -0.61
CA LYS A 171 -18.54 6.51 -1.18
C LYS A 171 -18.76 7.15 -2.54
N ILE A 172 -18.71 6.35 -3.60
CA ILE A 172 -18.88 6.81 -4.99
C ILE A 172 -19.96 5.96 -5.65
N ASN A 173 -20.98 6.60 -6.22
CA ASN A 173 -22.09 5.93 -6.91
C ASN A 173 -22.78 4.83 -6.09
N GLY A 174 -22.93 5.03 -4.78
CA GLY A 174 -23.54 4.05 -3.87
C GLY A 174 -22.62 2.91 -3.43
N GLU A 175 -21.41 2.83 -3.97
CA GLU A 175 -20.41 1.84 -3.61
C GLU A 175 -19.39 2.42 -2.64
N THR A 176 -18.88 1.58 -1.72
CA THR A 176 -17.82 1.98 -0.79
C THR A 176 -16.48 1.46 -1.29
N TYR A 177 -15.48 2.34 -1.35
CA TYR A 177 -14.12 2.02 -1.71
C TYR A 177 -13.19 2.24 -0.52
N PHE A 178 -12.26 1.31 -0.32
CA PHE A 178 -11.16 1.39 0.63
C PHE A 178 -9.92 1.97 -0.07
N LEU A 179 -9.22 2.89 0.60
CA LEU A 179 -7.93 3.42 0.18
C LEU A 179 -6.82 2.84 1.08
N GLY A 180 -5.84 2.20 0.46
CA GLY A 180 -4.69 1.61 1.15
C GLY A 180 -3.35 1.98 0.50
N GLY A 181 -2.32 2.15 1.32
CA GLY A 181 -0.93 2.32 0.91
C GLY A 181 -0.08 1.06 1.17
N PRO A 182 1.16 1.03 0.69
CA PRO A 182 2.12 -0.03 1.06
C PRO A 182 2.50 0.07 2.54
N THR A 183 2.76 -1.08 3.17
CA THR A 183 3.25 -1.19 4.55
C THR A 183 4.68 -0.67 4.75
N ASP A 184 5.45 -0.63 3.66
CA ASP A 184 6.85 -0.22 3.66
C ASP A 184 7.13 0.88 2.62
N VAL A 185 8.36 1.39 2.63
CA VAL A 185 8.89 2.17 1.51
C VAL A 185 9.11 1.23 0.33
N ASN A 186 8.08 1.09 -0.50
CA ASN A 186 8.05 0.17 -1.63
C ASN A 186 8.85 0.69 -2.86
N PHE A 187 10.03 1.29 -2.67
CA PHE A 187 10.88 1.74 -3.78
C PHE A 187 12.36 1.76 -3.34
N PRO A 188 13.33 1.34 -4.19
CA PRO A 188 14.72 1.21 -3.75
C PRO A 188 15.34 2.56 -3.38
N GLU A 189 15.88 2.66 -2.16
CA GLU A 189 16.47 3.91 -1.65
C GLU A 189 17.72 4.35 -2.41
N THR A 190 18.42 3.40 -3.03
CA THR A 190 19.59 3.61 -3.87
C THR A 190 19.26 4.09 -5.28
N HIS A 191 17.98 4.06 -5.69
CA HIS A 191 17.58 4.44 -7.03
C HIS A 191 17.69 5.97 -7.21
N ALA A 192 18.21 6.43 -8.36
CA ALA A 192 18.43 7.84 -8.65
C ALA A 192 17.15 8.71 -8.49
N GLU A 193 15.99 8.11 -8.75
CA GLU A 193 14.68 8.78 -8.66
C GLU A 193 13.97 8.61 -7.31
N PHE A 194 14.62 8.06 -6.28
CA PHE A 194 14.00 7.86 -4.96
C PHE A 194 13.44 9.15 -4.33
N LYS A 195 14.15 10.27 -4.47
CA LYS A 195 13.67 11.58 -3.98
C LYS A 195 12.42 12.07 -4.74
N THR A 196 12.33 11.77 -6.03
CA THR A 196 11.15 12.07 -6.85
C THR A 196 9.97 11.23 -6.37
N PHE A 197 10.17 9.94 -6.14
CA PHE A 197 9.17 9.04 -5.56
C PHE A 197 8.63 9.58 -4.23
N LEU A 198 9.51 9.97 -3.30
CA LEU A 198 9.08 10.53 -2.00
C LEU A 198 8.31 11.85 -2.14
N THR A 199 8.72 12.73 -3.06
CA THR A 199 8.02 13.98 -3.35
C THR A 199 6.61 13.70 -3.85
N MET A 200 6.46 12.80 -4.83
CA MET A 200 5.15 12.41 -5.34
C MET A 200 4.30 11.67 -4.29
N LYS A 201 4.90 10.85 -3.41
CA LYS A 201 4.16 10.19 -2.32
C LYS A 201 3.52 11.22 -1.37
N LYS A 202 4.18 12.35 -1.10
CA LYS A 202 3.61 13.46 -0.28
C LYS A 202 2.45 14.18 -0.97
N GLU A 203 2.34 14.03 -2.28
CA GLU A 203 1.31 14.63 -3.11
C GLU A 203 0.05 13.74 -3.25
N ILE A 204 0.02 12.54 -2.67
CA ILE A 204 -1.16 11.67 -2.75
C ILE A 204 -2.44 12.35 -2.19
N PRO A 205 -2.42 13.07 -1.06
CA PRO A 205 -3.63 13.73 -0.54
C PRO A 205 -4.28 14.72 -1.51
N GLN A 206 -3.50 15.44 -2.33
CA GLN A 206 -4.07 16.36 -3.31
C GLN A 206 -4.73 15.62 -4.48
N VAL A 207 -4.23 14.44 -4.86
CA VAL A 207 -4.89 13.57 -5.84
C VAL A 207 -6.20 13.05 -5.27
N MET A 208 -6.19 12.54 -4.04
CA MET A 208 -7.39 11.93 -3.43
C MET A 208 -8.51 12.93 -3.15
N LYS A 209 -8.22 14.23 -2.97
CA LYS A 209 -9.24 15.29 -2.93
C LYS A 209 -10.07 15.42 -4.21
N THR A 210 -9.58 14.90 -5.32
CA THR A 210 -10.26 14.96 -6.62
C THR A 210 -11.06 13.70 -6.94
N PHE A 211 -11.05 12.74 -6.02
CA PHE A 211 -11.71 11.46 -6.18
C PHE A 211 -13.23 11.62 -6.16
N LYS A 212 -13.87 11.31 -7.30
CA LYS A 212 -15.29 11.54 -7.54
C LYS A 212 -15.86 10.50 -8.51
#